data_AF-A0A2G4SRN2-F1
#
_entry.id   AF-A0A2G4SRN2-F1
#
_cell.length_a   1.000
_cell.length_b   1.000
_cell.length_c   1.000
_cell.angle_alpha   90.00
_cell.angle_beta   90.00
_cell.angle_gamma   90.00
#
_symmetry.space_group_name_H-M   'P 1'
#
loop_
_entity.id
_entity.type
_entity.pdbx_description
1 polymer ?
#
loop_
_entity_poly.entity_id
_entity_poly.type
_entity_poly.pdbx_seq_one_letter_code
_entity_poly.pdbx_strand_id
1 'polypeptide(L)'
;MLPELRPGYLISVIFCVIAFVFISIQVFRNPNRLRLFVLLYSIITLPANIINVLTVHQILPPVANVLSFTTSTLIKVIAHFLMIVSVGYRLRMDDGIWKHPLILFGSFFLTCTVVAIILETIAVCTHERYAAYEPLFYEFIIGLISAILSDVCAFIFTFLPLLYRKKERRSHEGYSRTTALGIWFFSTQCTCYILQVSCYIWFLASYNWDNFSILLAIDYAIRFIQNLLYTCPPPPILIDFLTIELAEPSIDLSTRQSKKNKKKKEAKSELVMSSERYNQKTHVEYEPNMFREDVEHRPSIYDASKFESSVTIIPKS
;
A
#
# COMPACT_ATOMS: atom_id res chain seq x y z
N MET A 1 -22.99 -29.90 -3.38
CA MET A 1 -22.82 -28.90 -2.30
C MET A 1 -23.21 -27.46 -2.67
N LEU A 2 -23.46 -27.11 -3.94
CA LEU A 2 -23.67 -25.71 -4.36
C LEU A 2 -24.97 -24.97 -3.97
N PRO A 3 -26.16 -25.59 -3.76
CA PRO A 3 -27.39 -24.80 -3.59
C PRO A 3 -27.47 -24.07 -2.24
N GLU A 4 -26.91 -24.64 -1.18
CA GLU A 4 -27.00 -24.09 0.19
C GLU A 4 -26.13 -22.84 0.38
N LEU A 5 -25.08 -22.67 -0.44
CA LEU A 5 -24.18 -21.52 -0.38
C LEU A 5 -24.64 -20.34 -1.25
N ARG A 6 -25.64 -20.52 -2.12
CA ARG A 6 -26.19 -19.47 -2.99
C ARG A 6 -26.56 -18.16 -2.27
N PRO A 7 -27.17 -18.19 -1.07
CA PRO A 7 -27.44 -16.98 -0.32
C PRO A 7 -26.16 -16.22 0.07
N GLY A 8 -25.08 -16.94 0.41
CA GLY A 8 -23.78 -16.34 0.78
C GLY A 8 -23.16 -15.52 -0.35
N TYR A 9 -23.26 -16.01 -1.59
CA TYR A 9 -22.79 -15.29 -2.78
C TYR A 9 -23.56 -13.98 -3.02
N LEU A 10 -24.89 -14.01 -2.85
CA LEU A 10 -25.73 -12.81 -2.94
C LEU A 10 -25.40 -11.79 -1.85
N ILE A 11 -25.17 -12.26 -0.61
CA ILE A 11 -24.74 -11.40 0.50
C ILE A 11 -23.41 -10.71 0.18
N SER A 12 -22.44 -11.44 -0.40
CA SER A 12 -21.16 -10.85 -0.82
C SER A 12 -21.36 -9.73 -1.85
N VAL A 13 -22.22 -9.92 -2.84
CA VAL A 13 -22.53 -8.86 -3.84
C VAL A 13 -23.20 -7.67 -3.19
N ILE A 14 -24.21 -7.88 -2.35
CA ILE A 14 -24.91 -6.80 -1.62
C ILE A 14 -23.92 -5.99 -0.79
N PHE A 15 -23.04 -6.67 -0.05
CA PHE A 15 -21.97 -6.02 0.70
C PHE A 15 -21.06 -5.18 -0.20
N CYS A 16 -20.59 -5.75 -1.33
CA CYS A 16 -19.72 -5.04 -2.26
C CYS A 16 -20.40 -3.82 -2.91
N VAL A 17 -21.71 -3.89 -3.21
CA VAL A 17 -22.49 -2.76 -3.73
C VAL A 17 -22.59 -1.65 -2.68
N ILE A 18 -22.95 -1.99 -1.44
CA ILE A 18 -23.03 -1.02 -0.34
C ILE A 18 -21.68 -0.35 -0.12
N ALA A 19 -20.61 -1.14 -0.06
CA ALA A 19 -19.24 -0.66 0.08
C ALA A 19 -18.85 0.26 -1.09
N PHE A 20 -19.18 -0.11 -2.32
CA PHE A 20 -18.93 0.70 -3.51
C PHE A 20 -19.63 2.07 -3.45
N VAL A 21 -20.90 2.10 -3.05
CA VAL A 21 -21.65 3.36 -2.88
C VAL A 21 -20.99 4.23 -1.82
N PHE A 22 -20.60 3.66 -0.67
CA PHE A 22 -19.93 4.41 0.38
C PHE A 22 -18.57 4.97 -0.08
N ILE A 23 -17.76 4.15 -0.77
CA ILE A 23 -16.48 4.58 -1.36
C ILE A 23 -16.72 5.75 -2.31
N SER A 24 -17.68 5.60 -3.22
CA SER A 24 -18.02 6.62 -4.21
C SER A 24 -18.40 7.95 -3.55
N ILE A 25 -19.30 7.92 -2.55
CA ILE A 25 -19.71 9.11 -1.80
C ILE A 25 -18.50 9.80 -1.17
N GLN A 26 -17.62 9.05 -0.51
CA GLN A 26 -16.44 9.62 0.15
C GLN A 26 -15.44 10.20 -0.85
N VAL A 27 -15.24 9.53 -1.99
CA VAL A 27 -14.34 10.01 -3.05
C VAL A 27 -14.86 11.31 -3.66
N PHE A 28 -16.16 11.40 -3.95
CA PHE A 28 -16.77 12.61 -4.51
C PHE A 28 -16.80 13.77 -3.51
N ARG A 29 -17.00 13.48 -2.21
CA ARG A 29 -16.98 14.52 -1.17
C ARG A 29 -15.59 15.10 -0.97
N ASN A 30 -14.55 14.26 -1.03
CA ASN A 30 -13.18 14.64 -0.74
C ASN A 30 -12.20 13.93 -1.69
N PRO A 31 -12.10 14.40 -2.95
CA PRO A 31 -11.29 13.76 -3.97
C PRO A 31 -9.80 13.85 -3.61
N ASN A 32 -9.12 12.72 -3.71
CA ASN A 32 -7.68 12.62 -3.58
C ASN A 32 -7.20 11.55 -4.56
N ARG A 33 -5.97 11.63 -5.05
CA ARG A 33 -5.37 10.65 -5.97
C ARG A 33 -5.51 9.21 -5.45
N LEU A 34 -5.28 8.98 -4.16
CA LEU A 34 -5.45 7.67 -3.53
C LEU A 34 -6.92 7.19 -3.57
N ARG A 35 -7.87 8.08 -3.29
CA ARG A 35 -9.30 7.75 -3.27
C ARG A 35 -9.85 7.52 -4.68
N LEU A 36 -9.46 8.35 -5.63
CA LEU A 36 -9.81 8.20 -7.04
C LEU A 36 -9.32 6.84 -7.57
N PHE A 37 -8.12 6.44 -7.17
CA PHE A 37 -7.56 5.16 -7.51
C PHE A 37 -8.33 3.97 -6.91
N VAL A 38 -8.69 4.06 -5.62
CA VAL A 38 -9.54 3.07 -4.95
C VAL A 38 -10.92 2.97 -5.63
N LEU A 39 -11.48 4.09 -6.06
CA LEU A 39 -12.73 4.12 -6.81
C LEU A 39 -12.61 3.40 -8.15
N LEU A 40 -11.59 3.70 -8.95
CA LEU A 40 -11.33 3.02 -10.23
C LEU A 40 -11.19 1.50 -10.03
N TYR A 41 -10.45 1.09 -9.02
CA TYR A 41 -10.29 -0.32 -8.68
C TYR A 41 -11.62 -0.98 -8.26
N SER A 42 -12.47 -0.25 -7.53
CA SER A 42 -13.78 -0.75 -7.11
C SER A 42 -14.76 -0.89 -8.28
N ILE A 43 -14.69 0.00 -9.28
CA ILE A 43 -15.48 -0.09 -10.53
C ILE A 43 -15.17 -1.38 -11.29
N ILE A 44 -13.93 -1.87 -11.21
CA ILE A 44 -13.51 -3.09 -11.92
C ILE A 44 -13.79 -4.35 -11.08
N THR A 45 -13.64 -4.26 -9.76
CA THR A 45 -13.82 -5.39 -8.85
C THR A 45 -15.31 -5.75 -8.65
N LEU A 46 -16.22 -4.78 -8.68
CA LEU A 46 -17.65 -5.04 -8.51
C LEU A 46 -18.25 -5.93 -9.62
N PRO A 47 -18.04 -5.64 -10.92
CA PRO A 47 -18.46 -6.53 -12.00
C PRO A 47 -17.87 -7.93 -11.87
N ALA A 48 -16.64 -8.06 -11.37
CA ALA A 48 -16.00 -9.36 -11.19
C ALA A 48 -16.71 -10.22 -10.14
N ASN A 49 -17.15 -9.62 -9.03
CA ASN A 49 -17.96 -10.32 -8.05
C ASN A 49 -19.34 -10.72 -8.62
N ILE A 50 -19.96 -9.85 -9.42
CA ILE A 50 -21.23 -10.17 -10.10
C ILE A 50 -21.06 -11.36 -11.05
N ILE A 51 -20.00 -11.38 -11.87
CA ILE A 51 -19.68 -12.48 -12.78
C ILE A 51 -19.48 -13.79 -12.00
N ASN A 52 -18.82 -13.76 -10.84
CA ASN A 52 -18.68 -14.93 -9.97
C ASN A 52 -20.05 -15.50 -9.55
N VAL A 53 -20.98 -14.64 -9.10
CA VAL A 53 -22.33 -15.08 -8.71
C VAL A 53 -23.13 -15.63 -9.90
N LEU A 54 -23.05 -14.97 -11.06
CA LEU A 54 -23.70 -15.44 -12.29
C LEU A 54 -23.16 -16.80 -12.74
N THR A 55 -21.87 -17.04 -12.56
CA THR A 55 -21.23 -18.33 -12.86
C THR A 55 -21.72 -19.43 -11.92
N VAL A 56 -21.82 -19.14 -10.61
CA VAL A 56 -22.38 -20.08 -9.61
C VAL A 56 -23.85 -20.42 -9.90
N HIS A 57 -24.61 -19.47 -10.44
CA HIS A 57 -25.99 -19.66 -10.87
C HIS A 57 -26.12 -20.29 -12.27
N GLN A 58 -25.00 -20.68 -12.88
CA GLN A 58 -24.92 -21.30 -14.21
C GLN A 58 -25.48 -20.42 -15.34
N ILE A 59 -25.50 -19.10 -15.14
CA ILE A 59 -25.90 -18.12 -16.16
C ILE A 59 -24.72 -17.81 -17.08
N LEU A 60 -23.49 -17.82 -16.55
CA LEU A 60 -22.25 -17.62 -17.29
C LEU A 60 -21.35 -18.86 -17.21
N PRO A 61 -20.49 -19.09 -18.22
CA PRO A 61 -19.55 -20.20 -18.20
C PRO A 61 -18.41 -19.97 -17.19
N PRO A 62 -17.83 -21.04 -16.61
CA PRO A 62 -16.69 -20.99 -15.68
C PRO A 62 -15.52 -20.11 -16.15
N VAL A 63 -15.23 -20.14 -17.45
CA VAL A 63 -14.18 -19.35 -18.10
C VAL A 63 -14.34 -17.85 -17.83
N ALA A 64 -15.58 -17.34 -17.82
CA ALA A 64 -15.84 -15.92 -17.54
C ALA A 64 -15.39 -15.53 -16.12
N ASN A 65 -15.52 -16.44 -15.15
CA ASN A 65 -15.13 -16.21 -13.77
C ASN A 65 -13.60 -16.13 -13.62
N VAL A 66 -12.89 -17.05 -14.26
CA VAL A 66 -11.42 -17.07 -14.27
C VAL A 66 -10.88 -15.80 -14.94
N LEU A 67 -11.39 -15.43 -16.11
CA LEU A 67 -10.97 -14.21 -16.83
C LEU A 67 -11.24 -12.93 -16.03
N SER A 68 -12.39 -12.87 -15.35
CA SER A 68 -12.72 -11.72 -14.52
C SER A 68 -11.80 -11.62 -13.30
N PHE A 69 -11.48 -12.77 -12.70
CA PHE A 69 -10.51 -12.86 -11.62
C PHE A 69 -9.11 -12.44 -12.08
N THR A 70 -8.57 -12.99 -13.16
CA THR A 70 -7.21 -12.67 -13.64
C THR A 70 -7.10 -11.19 -14.00
N THR A 71 -8.09 -10.64 -14.70
CA THR A 71 -8.11 -9.22 -15.08
C THR A 71 -8.17 -8.30 -13.85
N SER A 72 -9.06 -8.58 -12.91
CA SER A 72 -9.18 -7.75 -11.69
C SER A 72 -7.93 -7.85 -10.81
N THR A 73 -7.30 -9.04 -10.76
CA THR A 73 -6.08 -9.30 -10.00
C THR A 73 -4.87 -8.62 -10.62
N LEU A 74 -4.73 -8.64 -11.96
CA LEU A 74 -3.67 -7.93 -12.68
C LEU A 74 -3.66 -6.45 -12.33
N ILE A 75 -4.85 -5.83 -12.37
CA ILE A 75 -4.99 -4.41 -12.03
C ILE A 75 -4.69 -4.20 -10.55
N LYS A 76 -5.19 -5.08 -9.66
CA LYS A 76 -4.92 -5.01 -8.23
C LYS A 76 -3.42 -5.01 -7.92
N VAL A 77 -2.64 -5.97 -8.44
CA VAL A 77 -1.23 -6.13 -8.04
C VAL A 77 -0.38 -4.94 -8.48
N ILE A 78 -0.58 -4.45 -9.71
CA ILE A 78 0.08 -3.24 -10.20
C ILE A 78 -0.34 -2.04 -9.35
N ALA A 79 -1.65 -1.93 -9.11
CA ALA A 79 -2.21 -0.81 -8.41
C ALA A 79 -1.69 -0.72 -6.97
N HIS A 80 -1.70 -1.85 -6.28
CA HIS A 80 -1.32 -1.97 -4.88
C HIS A 80 0.17 -1.67 -4.68
N PHE A 81 1.04 -2.19 -5.54
CA PHE A 81 2.47 -1.88 -5.51
C PHE A 81 2.72 -0.38 -5.65
N LEU A 82 2.13 0.27 -6.67
CA LEU A 82 2.30 1.71 -6.91
C LEU A 82 1.75 2.54 -5.75
N MET A 83 0.65 2.11 -5.15
CA MET A 83 0.07 2.76 -3.98
C MET A 83 1.01 2.70 -2.77
N ILE A 84 1.58 1.53 -2.45
CA ILE A 84 2.52 1.38 -1.33
C ILE A 84 3.74 2.27 -1.54
N VAL A 85 4.31 2.28 -2.74
CA VAL A 85 5.48 3.11 -3.05
C VAL A 85 5.13 4.60 -2.98
N SER A 86 3.97 5.00 -3.50
CA SER A 86 3.48 6.39 -3.45
C SER A 86 3.23 6.88 -2.02
N VAL A 87 2.60 6.06 -1.18
CA VAL A 87 2.42 6.35 0.25
C VAL A 87 3.78 6.46 0.94
N GLY A 88 4.71 5.56 0.63
CA GLY A 88 6.08 5.59 1.18
C GLY A 88 6.83 6.84 0.82
N TYR A 89 6.78 7.25 -0.45
CA TYR A 89 7.36 8.49 -0.94
C TYR A 89 6.84 9.70 -0.16
N ARG A 90 5.52 9.76 0.09
CA ARG A 90 4.91 10.90 0.82
C ARG A 90 5.20 10.91 2.31
N LEU A 91 5.32 9.74 2.93
CA LEU A 91 5.59 9.62 4.37
C LEU A 91 7.08 9.82 4.72
N ARG A 92 7.97 9.60 3.75
CA ARG A 92 9.40 9.87 3.88
C ARG A 92 9.66 11.30 3.44
N MET A 93 10.17 12.12 4.35
CA MET A 93 10.62 13.48 4.04
C MET A 93 11.95 13.51 3.24
N ASP A 94 12.22 12.45 2.47
CA ASP A 94 13.44 12.23 1.71
C ASP A 94 13.10 11.98 0.25
N ASP A 95 13.98 12.43 -0.65
CA ASP A 95 13.84 12.17 -2.08
C ASP A 95 13.78 10.65 -2.34
N GLY A 96 12.63 10.18 -2.81
CA GLY A 96 12.42 8.76 -3.07
C GLY A 96 13.38 8.23 -4.14
N ILE A 97 14.31 7.37 -3.72
CA ILE A 97 15.29 6.75 -4.62
C ILE A 97 14.64 5.51 -5.26
N TRP A 98 14.08 5.67 -6.47
CA TRP A 98 13.53 4.57 -7.28
C TRP A 98 14.56 3.46 -7.60
N LYS A 99 15.85 3.78 -7.50
CA LYS A 99 16.97 2.84 -7.68
C LYS A 99 17.27 2.00 -6.41
N HIS A 100 16.50 2.14 -5.34
CA HIS A 100 16.74 1.38 -4.12
C HIS A 100 16.61 -0.13 -4.39
N PRO A 101 17.54 -0.99 -3.91
CA PRO A 101 17.52 -2.42 -4.20
C PRO A 101 16.17 -3.10 -3.90
N LEU A 102 15.53 -2.76 -2.77
CA LEU A 102 14.20 -3.27 -2.44
C LEU A 102 13.11 -2.88 -3.47
N ILE A 103 13.16 -1.67 -4.03
CA ILE A 103 12.21 -1.28 -5.10
C ILE A 103 12.50 -2.09 -6.37
N LEU A 104 13.77 -2.26 -6.74
CA LEU A 104 14.16 -3.04 -7.91
C LEU A 104 13.76 -4.52 -7.78
N PHE A 105 14.04 -5.14 -6.64
CA PHE A 105 13.60 -6.51 -6.34
C PHE A 105 12.07 -6.62 -6.33
N GLY A 106 11.38 -5.67 -5.69
CA GLY A 106 9.92 -5.65 -5.69
C GLY A 106 9.34 -5.54 -7.11
N SER A 107 9.89 -4.64 -7.93
CA SER A 107 9.48 -4.48 -9.33
C SER A 107 9.75 -5.73 -10.18
N PHE A 108 10.87 -6.43 -9.95
CA PHE A 108 11.15 -7.69 -10.63
C PHE A 108 10.07 -8.75 -10.33
N PHE A 109 9.76 -8.96 -9.04
CA PHE A 109 8.71 -9.91 -8.65
C PHE A 109 7.32 -9.48 -9.11
N LEU A 110 7.04 -8.17 -9.18
CA LEU A 110 5.82 -7.66 -9.78
C LEU A 110 5.75 -8.03 -11.27
N THR A 111 6.84 -7.88 -12.02
CA THR A 111 6.91 -8.29 -13.42
C THR A 111 6.66 -9.80 -13.56
N CYS A 112 7.29 -10.64 -12.73
CA CYS A 112 7.02 -12.09 -12.72
C CYS A 112 5.53 -12.40 -12.48
N THR A 113 4.91 -11.70 -11.53
CA THR A 113 3.47 -11.84 -11.23
C THR A 113 2.61 -11.46 -12.42
N VAL A 114 2.89 -10.31 -13.05
CA VAL A 114 2.16 -9.83 -14.23
C VAL A 114 2.28 -10.82 -15.38
N VAL A 115 3.48 -11.33 -15.65
CA VAL A 115 3.72 -12.33 -16.71
C VAL A 115 2.94 -13.61 -16.42
N ALA A 116 2.97 -14.12 -15.17
CA ALA A 116 2.20 -15.29 -14.80
C ALA A 116 0.69 -15.10 -15.05
N ILE A 117 0.12 -13.96 -14.63
CA ILE A 117 -1.31 -13.65 -14.85
C ILE A 117 -1.64 -13.53 -16.35
N ILE A 118 -0.75 -12.94 -17.15
CA ILE A 118 -0.94 -12.82 -18.61
C ILE A 118 -0.92 -14.20 -19.27
N LEU A 119 0.05 -15.07 -18.91
CA LEU A 119 0.13 -16.43 -19.43
C LEU A 119 -1.12 -17.23 -19.06
N GLU A 120 -1.56 -17.14 -17.80
CA GLU A 120 -2.80 -17.78 -17.32
C GLU A 120 -4.02 -17.29 -18.12
N THR A 121 -4.11 -15.98 -18.37
CA THR A 121 -5.19 -15.39 -19.18
C THR A 121 -5.17 -15.89 -20.63
N ILE A 122 -3.98 -15.99 -21.25
CA ILE A 122 -3.83 -16.50 -22.62
C ILE A 122 -4.19 -18.00 -22.68
N ALA A 123 -3.74 -18.79 -21.71
CA ALA A 123 -4.04 -20.22 -21.65
C ALA A 123 -5.55 -20.47 -21.56
N VAL A 124 -6.26 -19.73 -20.69
CA VAL A 124 -7.72 -19.78 -20.55
C VAL A 124 -8.45 -19.38 -21.84
N CYS A 125 -7.95 -18.36 -22.54
CA CYS A 125 -8.57 -17.88 -23.79
C CYS A 125 -8.35 -18.80 -24.99
N THR A 126 -7.27 -19.59 -25.02
CA THR A 126 -6.84 -20.32 -26.23
C THR A 126 -7.21 -21.80 -26.24
N HIS A 127 -7.42 -22.43 -25.08
CA HIS A 127 -7.68 -23.87 -25.02
C HIS A 127 -8.97 -24.19 -24.25
N GLU A 128 -10.00 -24.65 -24.97
CA GLU A 128 -11.25 -25.13 -24.35
C GLU A 128 -11.03 -26.28 -23.35
N ARG A 129 -9.95 -27.07 -23.49
CA ARG A 129 -9.57 -28.13 -22.53
C ARG A 129 -9.07 -27.61 -21.18
N TYR A 130 -8.64 -26.35 -21.10
CA TYR A 130 -8.21 -25.69 -19.85
C TYR A 130 -9.40 -25.00 -19.13
N ALA A 131 -10.62 -25.14 -19.66
CA ALA A 131 -11.85 -24.72 -18.98
C ALA A 131 -12.18 -25.60 -17.75
N ALA A 132 -11.58 -26.79 -17.64
CA ALA A 132 -11.49 -27.51 -16.38
C ALA A 132 -10.38 -26.85 -15.56
N TYR A 133 -10.72 -26.39 -14.37
CA TYR A 133 -9.89 -25.53 -13.53
C TYR A 133 -8.45 -26.03 -13.18
N GLU A 134 -8.12 -27.31 -13.42
CA GLU A 134 -6.89 -27.97 -12.93
C GLU A 134 -5.53 -27.56 -13.52
N PRO A 135 -5.36 -27.22 -14.81
CA PRO A 135 -4.03 -27.11 -15.43
C PRO A 135 -3.30 -25.78 -15.18
N LEU A 136 -3.87 -24.84 -14.41
CA LEU A 136 -3.27 -23.51 -14.12
C LEU A 136 -2.66 -23.41 -12.71
N PHE A 137 -2.68 -24.52 -11.96
CA PHE A 137 -2.30 -24.55 -10.55
C PHE A 137 -0.87 -24.04 -10.28
N TYR A 138 0.10 -24.44 -11.09
CA TYR A 138 1.51 -24.06 -10.89
C TYR A 138 1.78 -22.60 -11.26
N GLU A 139 1.18 -22.09 -12.33
CA GLU A 139 1.29 -20.68 -12.74
C GLU A 139 0.69 -19.77 -11.66
N PHE A 140 -0.47 -20.16 -11.13
CA PHE A 140 -1.12 -19.48 -10.03
C PHE A 140 -0.24 -19.44 -8.76
N ILE A 141 0.41 -20.56 -8.39
CA ILE A 141 1.33 -20.60 -7.24
C ILE A 141 2.53 -19.69 -7.45
N ILE A 142 3.18 -19.77 -8.62
CA ILE A 142 4.35 -18.94 -8.94
C ILE A 142 3.97 -17.45 -8.93
N GLY A 143 2.82 -17.12 -9.50
CA GLY A 143 2.24 -15.77 -9.47
C GLY A 143 1.98 -15.29 -8.04
N LEU A 144 1.36 -16.13 -7.19
CA LEU A 144 1.08 -15.80 -5.80
C LEU A 144 2.36 -15.55 -4.99
N ILE A 145 3.35 -16.43 -5.08
CA ILE A 145 4.64 -16.27 -4.37
C ILE A 145 5.33 -14.99 -4.83
N SER A 146 5.35 -14.74 -6.14
CA SER A 146 5.94 -13.52 -6.71
C SER A 146 5.20 -12.26 -6.21
N ALA A 147 3.87 -12.29 -6.12
CA ALA A 147 3.08 -11.17 -5.61
C ALA A 147 3.43 -10.87 -4.15
N ILE A 148 3.54 -11.91 -3.32
CA ILE A 148 3.93 -11.79 -1.90
C ILE A 148 5.32 -11.14 -1.78
N LEU A 149 6.29 -11.61 -2.55
CA LEU A 149 7.65 -11.07 -2.50
C LEU A 149 7.71 -9.61 -2.98
N SER A 150 6.99 -9.28 -4.06
CA SER A 150 6.84 -7.91 -4.56
C SER A 150 6.34 -6.97 -3.47
N ASP A 151 5.25 -7.35 -2.81
CA ASP A 151 4.61 -6.54 -1.78
C ASP A 151 5.49 -6.43 -0.54
N VAL A 152 6.09 -7.52 -0.06
CA VAL A 152 7.02 -7.50 1.09
C VAL A 152 8.19 -6.54 0.83
N CYS A 153 8.78 -6.57 -0.37
CA CYS A 153 9.84 -5.64 -0.74
C CYS A 153 9.36 -4.18 -0.73
N ALA A 154 8.17 -3.88 -1.28
CA ALA A 154 7.59 -2.54 -1.24
C ALA A 154 7.27 -2.10 0.20
N PHE A 155 6.75 -3.00 1.04
CA PHE A 155 6.43 -2.74 2.44
C PHE A 155 7.67 -2.45 3.27
N ILE A 156 8.69 -3.31 3.20
CA ILE A 156 9.96 -3.09 3.90
C ILE A 156 10.57 -1.80 3.40
N PHE A 157 10.59 -1.59 2.07
CA PHE A 157 11.09 -0.36 1.51
C PHE A 157 10.39 0.79 2.18
N THR A 158 9.05 0.88 2.19
CA THR A 158 8.19 2.01 2.62
C THR A 158 8.06 2.24 4.13
N PHE A 159 7.97 1.21 4.96
CA PHE A 159 7.67 1.36 6.38
C PHE A 159 8.87 1.20 7.32
N LEU A 160 9.91 0.43 6.94
CA LEU A 160 11.03 0.16 7.84
C LEU A 160 11.78 1.45 8.26
N PRO A 161 12.13 2.37 7.34
CA PRO A 161 12.64 3.70 7.68
C PRO A 161 11.71 4.55 8.58
N LEU A 162 10.39 4.41 8.50
CA LEU A 162 9.47 5.15 9.38
C LEU A 162 9.56 4.68 10.84
N LEU A 163 9.89 3.40 11.03
CA LEU A 163 10.13 2.79 12.34
C LEU A 163 11.54 3.12 12.86
N TYR A 164 12.55 3.07 11.99
CA TYR A 164 13.96 3.15 12.39
C TYR A 164 14.51 4.58 12.50
N ARG A 165 14.18 5.45 11.54
CA ARG A 165 14.86 6.76 11.35
C ARG A 165 14.52 7.81 12.41
N LYS A 166 13.58 7.52 13.31
CA LYS A 166 13.03 8.50 14.26
C LYS A 166 13.26 8.17 15.72
N LYS A 167 14.07 7.17 16.05
CA LYS A 167 14.47 6.96 17.47
C LYS A 167 15.29 8.15 18.01
N GLU A 168 15.92 8.94 17.13
CA GLU A 168 16.79 10.07 17.52
C GLU A 168 16.18 11.48 17.30
N ARG A 169 15.03 11.61 16.62
CA ARG A 169 14.40 12.92 16.27
C ARG A 169 12.91 13.05 16.64
N ARG A 170 12.40 12.22 17.55
CA ARG A 170 10.99 12.19 17.99
C ARG A 170 10.53 13.38 18.83
N SER A 171 11.37 14.41 19.03
CA SER A 171 11.04 15.61 19.81
C SER A 171 9.99 16.53 19.17
N HIS A 172 9.54 16.25 17.95
CA HIS A 172 8.55 17.05 17.22
C HIS A 172 7.28 16.23 16.92
N GLU A 173 6.14 16.71 17.41
CA GLU A 173 4.80 16.10 17.33
C GLU A 173 4.34 15.77 15.89
N GLY A 174 4.75 16.57 14.90
CA GLY A 174 4.47 16.28 13.49
C GLY A 174 5.05 14.96 13.03
N TYR A 175 6.26 14.61 13.49
CA TYR A 175 6.93 13.38 13.10
C TYR A 175 6.37 12.14 13.79
N SER A 176 5.87 12.23 15.03
CA SER A 176 5.21 11.11 15.70
C SER A 176 3.86 10.81 15.05
N ARG A 177 3.09 11.84 14.67
CA ARG A 177 1.81 11.68 13.97
C ARG A 177 1.95 11.02 12.60
N THR A 178 2.96 11.39 11.80
CA THR A 178 3.25 10.71 10.52
C THR A 178 3.59 9.23 10.72
N THR A 179 4.33 8.89 11.78
CA THR A 179 4.67 7.50 12.10
C THR A 179 3.44 6.72 12.60
N ALA A 180 2.56 7.33 13.40
CA ALA A 180 1.29 6.74 13.81
C ALA A 180 0.39 6.41 12.60
N LEU A 181 0.29 7.34 11.64
CA LEU A 181 -0.41 7.12 10.38
C LEU A 181 0.21 5.98 9.56
N GLY A 182 1.54 5.92 9.50
CA GLY A 182 2.27 4.83 8.86
C GLY A 182 1.99 3.46 9.50
N ILE A 183 1.98 3.38 10.84
CA ILE A 183 1.67 2.15 11.59
C ILE A 183 0.22 1.71 11.37
N TRP A 184 -0.74 2.65 11.37
CA TRP A 184 -2.14 2.33 11.07
C TRP A 184 -2.30 1.74 9.67
N PHE A 185 -1.71 2.40 8.66
CA PHE A 185 -1.77 1.91 7.29
C PHE A 185 -1.09 0.55 7.17
N PHE A 186 0.08 0.36 7.80
CA PHE A 186 0.76 -0.93 7.83
C PHE A 186 -0.10 -2.04 8.47
N SER A 187 -0.72 -1.76 9.62
CA SER A 187 -1.53 -2.75 10.35
C SER A 187 -2.76 -3.19 9.56
N THR A 188 -3.48 -2.24 8.99
CA THR A 188 -4.67 -2.51 8.15
C THR A 188 -4.31 -3.32 6.91
N GLN A 189 -3.23 -2.93 6.22
CA GLN A 189 -2.69 -3.67 5.08
C GLN A 189 -2.30 -5.10 5.43
N CYS A 190 -1.47 -5.25 6.46
CA CYS A 190 -0.94 -6.53 6.89
C CYS A 190 -2.07 -7.48 7.27
N THR A 191 -3.08 -6.99 7.99
CA THR A 191 -4.26 -7.78 8.38
C THR A 191 -5.03 -8.30 7.17
N CYS A 192 -5.40 -7.41 6.24
CA CYS A 192 -6.12 -7.83 5.02
C CYS A 192 -5.29 -8.81 4.18
N TYR A 193 -3.98 -8.60 4.09
CA TYR A 193 -3.10 -9.46 3.30
C TYR A 193 -2.93 -10.86 3.91
N ILE A 194 -2.75 -10.96 5.23
CA ILE A 194 -2.69 -12.24 5.94
C ILE A 194 -3.98 -13.03 5.72
N LEU A 195 -5.15 -12.39 5.83
CA LEU A 195 -6.43 -13.04 5.57
C LEU A 195 -6.51 -13.57 4.14
N GLN A 196 -6.13 -12.75 3.16
CA GLN A 196 -6.19 -13.11 1.75
C GLN A 196 -5.23 -14.26 1.41
N VAL A 197 -3.98 -14.20 1.87
CA VAL A 197 -2.98 -15.26 1.68
C VAL A 197 -3.43 -16.56 2.37
N SER A 198 -4.02 -16.46 3.57
CA SER A 198 -4.57 -17.63 4.26
C SER A 198 -5.69 -18.30 3.46
N CYS A 199 -6.56 -17.52 2.83
CA CYS A 199 -7.59 -18.05 1.92
C CYS A 199 -6.98 -18.75 0.70
N TYR A 200 -5.93 -18.17 0.10
CA TYR A 200 -5.23 -18.82 -1.01
C TYR A 200 -4.53 -20.12 -0.60
N ILE A 201 -3.86 -20.14 0.56
CA ILE A 201 -3.23 -21.36 1.09
C ILE A 201 -4.29 -22.43 1.36
N TRP A 202 -5.41 -22.07 1.98
CA TRP A 202 -6.53 -22.99 2.21
C TRP A 202 -7.04 -23.58 0.89
N PHE A 203 -7.25 -22.74 -0.12
CA PHE A 203 -7.71 -23.17 -1.44
C PHE A 203 -6.72 -24.16 -2.08
N LEU A 204 -5.43 -23.81 -2.09
CA LEU A 204 -4.36 -24.67 -2.63
C LEU A 204 -4.26 -26.01 -1.87
N ALA A 205 -4.37 -25.97 -0.54
CA ALA A 205 -4.33 -27.16 0.30
C ALA A 205 -5.56 -28.06 0.11
N SER A 206 -6.72 -27.50 -0.22
CA SER A 206 -7.94 -28.27 -0.47
C SER A 206 -7.89 -29.08 -1.76
N TYR A 207 -7.03 -28.68 -2.71
CA TYR A 207 -6.94 -29.25 -4.07
C TYR A 207 -8.32 -29.48 -4.72
N ASN A 208 -9.28 -28.61 -4.42
CA ASN A 208 -10.64 -28.71 -4.91
C ASN A 208 -11.05 -27.40 -5.56
N TRP A 209 -11.11 -27.43 -6.89
CA TRP A 209 -11.45 -26.26 -7.70
C TRP A 209 -12.93 -25.86 -7.60
N ASP A 210 -13.81 -26.71 -7.08
CA ASP A 210 -15.18 -26.31 -6.74
C ASP A 210 -15.20 -25.20 -5.67
N ASN A 211 -14.14 -25.10 -4.85
CA ASN A 211 -13.96 -24.04 -3.87
C ASN A 211 -13.50 -22.71 -4.50
N PHE A 212 -13.16 -22.67 -5.79
CA PHE A 212 -12.66 -21.46 -6.43
C PHE A 212 -13.68 -20.31 -6.36
N SER A 213 -14.97 -20.57 -6.61
CA SER A 213 -16.01 -19.56 -6.46
C SER A 213 -16.13 -19.04 -5.01
N ILE A 214 -15.94 -19.90 -4.02
CA ILE A 214 -15.96 -19.53 -2.59
C ILE A 214 -14.76 -18.63 -2.28
N LEU A 215 -13.57 -19.02 -2.74
CA LEU A 215 -12.35 -18.22 -2.63
C LEU A 215 -12.57 -16.82 -3.22
N LEU A 216 -13.10 -16.75 -4.44
CA LEU A 216 -13.36 -15.47 -5.12
C LEU A 216 -14.36 -14.59 -4.36
N ALA A 217 -15.44 -15.17 -3.83
CA ALA A 217 -16.43 -14.41 -3.07
C ALA A 217 -15.83 -13.78 -1.80
N ILE A 218 -14.94 -14.51 -1.13
CA ILE A 218 -14.20 -14.02 0.05
C ILE A 218 -13.14 -13.00 -0.36
N ASP A 219 -12.38 -13.26 -1.44
CA ASP A 219 -11.34 -12.37 -1.95
C ASP A 219 -11.92 -11.01 -2.36
N TYR A 220 -13.04 -10.98 -3.08
CA TYR A 220 -13.74 -9.75 -3.43
C TYR A 220 -14.23 -8.99 -2.19
N ALA A 221 -14.78 -9.69 -1.18
CA ALA A 221 -15.18 -9.06 0.07
C ALA A 221 -13.98 -8.42 0.80
N ILE A 222 -12.85 -9.13 0.91
CA ILE A 222 -11.61 -8.60 1.52
C ILE A 222 -11.11 -7.38 0.75
N ARG A 223 -11.12 -7.42 -0.59
CA ARG A 223 -10.75 -6.27 -1.44
C ARG A 223 -11.61 -5.04 -1.15
N PHE A 224 -12.93 -5.21 -0.98
CA PHE A 224 -13.83 -4.11 -0.64
C PHE A 224 -13.63 -3.60 0.79
N ILE A 225 -13.37 -4.47 1.77
CA ILE A 225 -13.00 -4.07 3.13
C ILE A 225 -11.72 -3.22 3.09
N GLN A 226 -10.71 -3.69 2.37
CA GLN A 226 -9.43 -2.98 2.21
C GLN A 226 -9.63 -1.61 1.55
N ASN A 227 -10.45 -1.52 0.50
CA ASN A 227 -10.81 -0.26 -0.15
C ASN A 227 -11.54 0.71 0.78
N LEU A 228 -12.47 0.22 1.60
CA LEU A 228 -13.15 1.02 2.61
C LEU A 228 -12.16 1.61 3.62
N LEU A 229 -11.21 0.79 4.10
CA LEU A 229 -10.19 1.24 5.05
C LEU A 229 -9.28 2.33 4.48
N TYR A 230 -8.99 2.35 3.18
CA TYR A 230 -8.24 3.45 2.55
C TYR A 230 -9.06 4.71 2.31
N THR A 231 -10.37 4.55 2.16
CA THR A 231 -11.27 5.67 1.86
C THR A 231 -11.59 6.44 3.15
N CYS A 232 -11.84 5.70 4.24
CA CYS A 232 -12.12 6.25 5.54
C CYS A 232 -10.88 6.90 6.18
N PRO A 233 -11.04 8.03 6.90
CA PRO A 233 -9.98 8.53 7.74
C PRO A 233 -9.67 7.53 8.87
N PRO A 234 -8.40 7.42 9.30
CA PRO A 234 -8.06 6.61 10.45
C PRO A 234 -8.78 7.12 11.71
N PRO A 235 -9.14 6.26 12.67
CA PRO A 235 -9.79 6.69 13.90
C PRO A 235 -8.90 7.71 14.66
N PRO A 236 -9.38 8.93 14.92
CA PRO A 236 -8.55 10.00 15.50
C PRO A 236 -8.00 9.62 16.88
N ILE A 237 -8.85 9.00 17.72
CA ILE A 237 -8.46 8.52 19.06
C ILE A 237 -7.26 7.59 19.00
N LEU A 238 -7.22 6.68 18.02
CA LEU A 238 -6.12 5.72 17.87
C LEU A 238 -4.85 6.40 17.38
N ILE A 239 -4.97 7.34 16.45
CA ILE A 239 -3.82 8.11 15.94
C ILE A 239 -3.26 8.99 17.03
N ASP A 240 -4.10 9.68 17.79
CA ASP A 240 -3.66 10.56 18.89
C ASP A 240 -2.99 9.74 19.99
N PHE A 241 -3.56 8.59 20.38
CA PHE A 241 -2.94 7.65 21.31
C PHE A 241 -1.56 7.19 20.83
N LEU A 242 -1.45 6.68 19.60
CA LEU A 242 -0.18 6.26 19.02
C LEU A 242 0.82 7.42 18.91
N THR A 243 0.34 8.62 18.60
CA THR A 243 1.18 9.82 18.46
C THR A 243 1.81 10.19 19.80
N ILE A 244 1.04 10.14 20.89
CA ILE A 244 1.51 10.41 22.25
C ILE A 244 2.55 9.35 22.67
N GLU A 245 2.21 8.07 22.55
CA GLU A 245 3.11 6.95 22.87
C GLU A 245 4.41 6.97 22.06
N LEU A 246 4.34 7.36 20.79
CA LEU A 246 5.53 7.48 19.94
C LEU A 246 6.36 8.73 20.24
N ALA A 247 5.74 9.79 20.76
CA ALA A 247 6.41 11.04 21.17
C ALA A 247 7.06 10.92 22.54
N GLU A 248 6.63 9.98 23.39
CA GLU A 248 7.30 9.71 24.64
C GLU A 248 8.75 9.29 24.37
N PRO A 249 9.74 9.97 24.97
CA PRO A 249 11.12 9.54 24.89
C PRO A 249 11.19 8.17 25.56
N SER A 250 11.42 7.12 24.77
CA SER A 250 11.65 5.77 25.29
C SER A 250 12.68 5.87 26.41
N ILE A 251 12.28 5.51 27.63
CA ILE A 251 13.07 5.58 28.87
C ILE A 251 14.53 5.32 28.54
N ASP A 252 15.34 6.35 28.78
CA ASP A 252 16.78 6.38 28.55
C ASP A 252 17.45 5.12 29.11
N LEU A 253 17.72 4.13 28.26
CA LEU A 253 18.73 3.09 28.52
C LEU A 253 20.13 3.71 28.65
N SER A 254 20.28 5.02 28.40
CA SER A 254 21.50 5.80 28.62
C SER A 254 21.69 6.27 30.09
N THR A 255 20.65 6.23 30.94
CA THR A 255 20.77 6.67 32.34
C THR A 255 21.55 5.73 33.26
N ARG A 256 21.95 4.53 32.78
CA ARG A 256 22.82 3.62 33.56
C ARG A 256 24.32 3.86 33.41
N GLN A 257 24.77 4.73 32.50
CA GLN A 257 26.20 5.08 32.37
C GLN A 257 26.52 6.54 32.74
N SER A 258 25.52 7.41 32.89
CA SER A 258 25.73 8.84 33.20
C SER A 258 25.55 9.17 34.69
N LYS A 259 26.09 8.36 35.60
CA LYS A 259 26.28 8.75 37.02
C LYS A 259 27.74 8.79 37.47
N LYS A 260 28.69 8.61 36.55
CA LYS A 260 30.13 8.71 36.88
C LYS A 260 30.84 9.94 36.36
N ASN A 261 30.29 10.71 35.43
CA ASN A 261 30.96 11.90 34.89
C ASN A 261 29.95 13.01 34.54
N LYS A 262 29.69 13.94 35.48
CA LYS A 262 29.36 15.35 35.20
C LYS A 262 29.17 16.15 36.50
N LYS A 263 30.26 16.38 37.22
CA LYS A 263 30.54 17.75 37.72
C LYS A 263 31.09 18.52 36.50
N LYS A 264 30.65 19.78 36.32
CA LYS A 264 30.94 20.71 35.20
C LYS A 264 30.15 20.48 33.89
N LYS A 265 29.02 21.16 33.78
CA LYS A 265 28.85 22.37 32.93
C LYS A 265 27.36 22.70 32.88
N GLU A 266 26.98 23.74 33.63
CA GLU A 266 25.75 24.48 33.39
C GLU A 266 25.88 25.18 32.03
N ALA A 267 25.00 24.84 31.10
CA ALA A 267 24.70 25.66 29.93
C ALA A 267 23.18 25.58 29.74
N LYS A 268 22.56 26.76 29.82
CA LYS A 268 21.13 27.02 29.65
C LYS A 268 20.56 26.24 28.46
N SER A 269 19.63 25.34 28.73
CA SER A 269 18.70 24.85 27.72
C SER A 269 17.56 25.86 27.65
N GLU A 270 17.61 26.77 26.68
CA GLU A 270 16.44 27.55 26.29
C GLU A 270 15.39 26.57 25.74
N LEU A 271 14.32 26.39 26.51
CA LEU A 271 13.07 25.81 26.06
C LEU A 271 12.46 26.81 25.07
N VAL A 272 12.73 26.66 23.77
CA VAL A 272 12.00 27.38 22.72
C VAL A 272 10.61 26.74 22.63
N MET A 273 9.68 27.26 23.42
CA MET A 273 8.25 27.01 23.22
C MET A 273 7.77 27.88 22.05
N SER A 274 7.73 27.32 20.83
CA SER A 274 7.01 27.97 19.73
C SER A 274 5.52 27.68 19.87
N SER A 275 4.80 28.65 20.41
CA SER A 275 3.35 28.68 20.53
C SER A 275 2.70 28.85 19.15
N GLU A 276 2.54 27.79 18.38
CA GLU A 276 1.66 27.82 17.20
C GLU A 276 0.30 27.23 17.58
N ARG A 277 -0.67 28.12 17.83
CA ARG A 277 -2.09 27.80 17.87
C ARG A 277 -2.50 27.25 16.50
N TYR A 278 -2.59 25.92 16.34
CA TYR A 278 -3.16 25.32 15.14
C TYR A 278 -4.66 25.11 15.29
N ASN A 279 -5.41 25.81 14.42
CA ASN A 279 -6.86 25.74 14.30
C ASN A 279 -7.34 24.31 14.02
N GLN A 280 -8.43 23.94 14.69
CA GLN A 280 -9.18 22.68 14.64
C GLN A 280 -9.89 22.42 13.28
N LYS A 281 -9.33 22.91 12.17
CA LYS A 281 -9.88 22.83 10.80
C LYS A 281 -8.90 22.23 9.77
N THR A 282 -7.80 21.61 10.19
CA THR A 282 -6.96 20.80 9.30
C THR A 282 -7.63 19.47 9.01
N HIS A 283 -8.59 19.55 8.09
CA HIS A 283 -8.82 18.52 7.09
C HIS A 283 -7.45 17.99 6.63
N VAL A 284 -7.25 16.68 6.61
CA VAL A 284 -6.03 16.09 6.03
C VAL A 284 -6.13 16.27 4.51
N GLU A 285 -5.85 17.49 4.06
CA GLU A 285 -5.48 17.79 2.69
C GLU A 285 -4.14 17.10 2.44
N TYR A 286 -4.13 16.18 1.49
CA TYR A 286 -2.91 15.66 0.90
C TYR A 286 -2.36 16.65 -0.14
N GLU A 287 -2.32 17.94 0.19
CA GLU A 287 -1.60 18.98 -0.53
C GLU A 287 -0.55 19.62 0.39
N PRO A 288 0.69 19.80 -0.08
CA PRO A 288 1.75 20.38 0.72
C PRO A 288 1.66 21.91 0.66
N ASN A 289 0.88 22.53 1.54
CA ASN A 289 0.95 23.98 1.73
C ASN A 289 2.15 24.43 2.60
N MET A 290 3.05 23.52 2.99
CA MET A 290 4.30 23.88 3.70
C MET A 290 5.45 24.34 2.80
N PHE A 291 5.26 24.51 1.49
CA PHE A 291 6.32 24.94 0.57
C PHE A 291 6.28 26.41 0.13
N ARG A 292 5.37 27.24 0.68
CA ARG A 292 5.21 28.62 0.19
C ARG A 292 5.88 29.73 1.03
N GLU A 293 6.37 29.45 2.24
CA GLU A 293 6.98 30.51 3.08
C GLU A 293 8.49 30.37 3.33
N ASP A 294 9.13 29.25 2.99
CA ASP A 294 10.57 29.03 3.28
C ASP A 294 11.50 29.05 2.04
N VAL A 295 11.05 29.61 0.91
CA VAL A 295 11.86 29.68 -0.33
C VAL A 295 12.81 30.89 -0.35
N GLU A 296 12.66 31.88 0.54
CA GLU A 296 13.47 33.10 0.46
C GLU A 296 14.85 33.04 1.14
N HIS A 297 15.18 32.01 1.92
CA HIS A 297 16.47 31.94 2.65
C HIS A 297 17.23 30.60 2.50
N ARG A 298 17.51 30.18 1.27
CA ARG A 298 18.62 29.24 0.99
C ARG A 298 19.77 29.94 0.27
N PRO A 299 21.00 29.92 0.79
CA PRO A 299 22.16 30.28 -0.01
C PRO A 299 22.33 29.25 -1.14
N SER A 300 22.39 29.73 -2.38
CA SER A 300 22.60 28.94 -3.58
C SER A 300 23.98 28.30 -3.57
N ILE A 301 24.04 27.00 -3.31
CA ILE A 301 25.24 26.20 -3.59
C ILE A 301 24.84 25.17 -4.62
N TYR A 302 24.84 25.56 -5.89
CA TYR A 302 25.11 24.74 -7.08
C TYR A 302 25.19 25.70 -8.28
N ASP A 303 26.38 26.27 -8.47
CA ASP A 303 26.70 27.11 -9.62
C ASP A 303 27.07 26.21 -10.80
N ALA A 304 26.08 25.95 -11.68
CA ALA A 304 26.23 25.10 -12.86
C ALA A 304 26.94 25.81 -14.05
N SER A 305 27.53 26.99 -13.83
CA SER A 305 28.21 27.78 -14.87
C SER A 305 29.66 27.34 -15.17
N LYS A 306 30.17 26.26 -14.56
CA LYS A 306 31.57 25.79 -14.74
C LYS A 306 31.78 24.56 -15.61
N PHE A 307 30.76 24.10 -16.33
CA PHE A 307 30.92 23.10 -17.39
C PHE A 307 30.70 23.72 -18.77
N GLU A 308 31.41 24.81 -19.05
CA GLU A 308 31.66 25.23 -20.43
C GLU A 308 33.01 24.67 -20.91
N SER A 309 32.93 24.07 -22.08
CA SER A 309 33.97 23.43 -22.87
C SER A 309 35.26 24.24 -22.99
N SER A 310 36.41 23.60 -22.75
CA SER A 310 37.68 24.02 -23.33
C SER A 310 38.55 22.79 -23.65
N VAL A 311 38.23 22.13 -24.77
CA VAL A 311 39.20 21.27 -25.46
C VAL A 311 40.25 22.19 -26.07
N THR A 312 41.44 22.23 -25.47
CA THR A 312 42.63 22.88 -26.04
C THR A 312 43.51 21.82 -26.69
N ILE A 313 43.63 21.90 -28.01
CA ILE A 313 44.58 21.11 -28.80
C ILE A 313 45.95 21.78 -28.67
N ILE A 314 46.94 21.04 -28.16
CA ILE A 314 48.33 21.49 -28.07
C ILE A 314 49.01 21.20 -29.43
N PRO A 315 49.65 22.17 -30.11
CA PRO A 315 50.49 21.87 -31.26
C PRO A 315 51.84 21.34 -30.77
N LYS A 316 52.30 20.23 -31.34
CA LYS A 316 53.68 19.75 -31.16
C LYS A 316 54.63 20.65 -31.96
N SER A 317 55.67 21.13 -31.28
CA SER A 317 56.91 21.66 -31.85
C SER A 317 57.68 20.59 -32.62
#